data_AF-A0A6A4J322-F1
#
_entry.id   AF-A0A6A4J322-F1
#
_cell.length_a   1.000
_cell.length_b   1.000
_cell.length_c   1.000
_cell.angle_alpha   90.00
_cell.angle_beta   90.00
_cell.angle_gamma   90.00
#
_symmetry.space_group_name_H-M   'P 1'
#
loop_
_entity.id
_entity.type
_entity.pdbx_description
1 polymer ?
#
loop_
_entity_poly.entity_id
_entity_poly.type
_entity_poly.pdbx_seq_one_letter_code
_entity_poly.pdbx_strand_id
1 'polypeptide(L)'
;MTTRPAPYSYDAPLPEKEPLQFDVQLKGAPEEIVQLVHSIKQVGEQFLYHWKTFPIVLPSPVNAVDSAPLSTSADIPYITGGGGGEGSSTLGRRCGSRPSSLRDLFVTPSFDELDAVAMDTTGEPRRLTAKQLEALRERG
;
A
#
# COMPACT_ATOMS: atom_id res chain seq x y z
N MET A 1 -8.70 -32.51 11.89
CA MET A 1 -7.31 -32.34 12.34
C MET A 1 -6.85 -30.95 11.93
N THR A 2 -6.69 -30.05 12.89
CA THR A 2 -6.33 -28.65 12.64
C THR A 2 -4.82 -28.57 12.42
N THR A 3 -4.40 -28.38 11.18
CA THR A 3 -2.99 -28.15 10.85
C THR A 3 -2.60 -26.75 11.31
N ARG A 4 -1.81 -26.71 12.39
CA ARG A 4 -1.18 -25.50 12.93
C ARG A 4 -0.31 -24.86 11.84
N PRO A 5 -0.42 -23.54 11.55
CA PRO A 5 0.51 -22.89 10.65
C PRO A 5 1.94 -22.99 11.21
N ALA A 6 2.91 -23.15 10.30
CA ALA A 6 4.32 -23.41 10.60
C ALA A 6 4.90 -22.42 11.63
N PRO A 7 5.81 -22.88 12.52
CA PRO A 7 6.43 -22.01 13.50
C PRO A 7 7.24 -20.93 12.77
N TYR A 8 7.06 -19.68 13.21
CA TYR A 8 7.94 -18.58 12.87
C TYR A 8 9.40 -19.07 12.93
N SER A 9 10.17 -18.83 11.87
CA SER A 9 11.60 -19.15 11.87
C SER A 9 12.22 -18.44 13.09
N TYR A 10 12.74 -19.22 14.05
CA TYR A 10 13.27 -18.72 15.33
C TYR A 10 14.56 -17.90 15.20
N ASP A 11 15.00 -17.65 13.97
CA ASP A 11 16.25 -16.97 13.63
C ASP A 11 16.00 -15.60 12.99
N ALA A 12 14.85 -14.97 13.31
CA ALA A 12 14.66 -13.56 12.98
C ALA A 12 15.50 -12.73 13.95
N PRO A 13 16.38 -11.84 13.46
CA PRO A 13 17.21 -11.03 14.33
C PRO A 13 16.31 -10.19 15.25
N LEU A 14 16.58 -10.25 16.55
CA LEU A 14 15.87 -9.47 17.55
C LEU A 14 16.01 -7.97 17.21
N PRO A 15 14.97 -7.16 17.48
CA PRO A 15 15.05 -5.73 17.26
C PRO A 15 16.17 -5.13 18.09
N GLU A 16 17.11 -4.48 17.40
CA GLU A 16 18.30 -3.89 18.00
C GLU A 16 18.32 -2.39 17.68
N LYS A 17 18.59 -1.58 18.70
CA LYS A 17 18.77 -0.13 18.59
C LYS A 17 20.25 0.18 18.63
N GLU A 18 20.68 1.13 17.82
CA GLU A 18 22.06 1.60 17.78
C GLU A 18 22.10 3.13 17.95
N PRO A 19 23.05 3.67 18.73
CA PRO A 19 23.19 5.12 18.91
C PRO A 19 23.37 5.83 17.57
N LEU A 20 22.69 6.95 17.40
CA LEU A 20 22.81 7.76 16.19
C LEU A 20 24.09 8.59 16.25
N GLN A 21 24.91 8.53 15.19
CA GLN A 21 26.09 9.39 15.03
C GLN A 21 25.85 10.40 13.91
N PHE A 22 26.22 11.66 14.15
CA PHE A 22 26.09 12.72 13.17
C PHE A 22 27.45 13.09 12.58
N ASP A 23 27.60 12.90 11.27
CA ASP A 23 28.67 13.56 10.51
C ASP A 23 28.23 15.00 10.17
N VAL A 24 28.94 15.97 10.71
CA VAL A 24 28.57 17.38 10.66
C VAL A 24 29.66 18.14 9.92
N GLN A 25 29.34 18.65 8.73
CA GLN A 25 30.27 19.42 7.89
C GLN A 25 29.85 20.89 7.88
N LEU A 26 30.59 21.74 8.60
CA LEU A 26 30.25 23.16 8.79
C LEU A 26 31.25 24.11 8.12
N LYS A 27 31.79 23.71 6.98
CA LYS A 27 32.77 24.52 6.24
C LYS A 27 32.15 25.87 5.84
N GLY A 28 32.72 26.95 6.34
CA GLY A 28 32.30 28.33 6.03
C GLY A 28 31.13 28.85 6.86
N ALA A 29 30.65 28.10 7.86
CA ALA A 29 29.61 28.58 8.77
C ALA A 29 30.19 29.56 9.80
N PRO A 30 29.43 30.59 10.23
CA PRO A 30 29.75 31.43 11.37
C PRO A 30 29.97 30.61 12.66
N GLU A 31 30.88 31.06 13.51
CA GLU A 31 31.27 30.39 14.77
C GLU A 31 30.06 30.09 15.69
N GLU A 32 29.11 31.02 15.77
CA GLU A 32 27.88 30.86 16.57
C GLU A 32 27.07 29.63 16.13
N ILE A 33 26.99 29.39 14.82
CA ILE A 33 26.27 28.26 14.25
C ILE A 33 27.06 26.97 14.49
N VAL A 34 28.39 27.04 14.38
CA VAL A 34 29.27 25.89 14.66
C VAL A 34 29.08 25.38 16.08
N GLN A 35 29.09 26.29 17.05
CA GLN A 35 28.91 25.96 18.47
C GLN A 35 27.51 25.39 18.73
N LEU A 36 26.47 26.02 18.18
CA LEU A 36 25.09 25.55 18.34
C LEU A 36 24.92 24.12 17.82
N VAL A 37 25.39 23.85 16.59
CA VAL A 37 25.27 22.52 15.98
C VAL A 37 26.07 21.50 16.78
N HIS A 38 27.23 21.87 17.33
CA HIS A 38 28.00 20.98 18.19
C HIS A 38 27.25 20.63 19.50
N SER A 39 26.61 21.61 20.14
CA SER A 39 25.79 21.36 21.33
C SER A 39 24.60 20.45 21.04
N ILE A 40 23.92 20.68 19.91
CA ILE A 40 22.80 19.83 19.47
C ILE A 40 23.30 18.41 19.17
N LYS A 41 24.43 18.28 18.47
CA LYS A 41 25.06 16.99 18.19
C LYS A 41 25.33 16.23 19.49
N GLN A 42 25.97 16.87 20.46
CA GLN A 42 26.33 16.23 21.73
C GLN A 42 25.10 15.65 22.45
N VAL A 43 24.02 16.42 22.54
CA VAL A 43 22.78 15.94 23.17
C VAL A 43 22.09 14.89 22.29
N GLY A 44 22.06 15.11 20.98
CA GLY A 44 21.46 14.20 20.01
C GLY A 44 22.05 12.79 20.07
N GLU A 45 23.38 12.67 20.07
CA GLU A 45 24.06 11.36 20.09
C GLU A 45 23.90 10.61 21.43
N GLN A 46 23.56 11.32 22.51
CA GLN A 46 23.30 10.70 23.82
C GLN A 46 21.91 10.04 23.91
N PHE A 47 20.92 10.57 23.18
CA PHE A 47 19.52 10.17 23.34
C PHE A 47 18.89 9.57 22.08
N LEU A 48 19.37 9.94 20.90
CA LEU A 48 18.83 9.49 19.63
C LEU A 48 19.48 8.16 19.22
N TYR A 49 18.67 7.32 18.59
CA TYR A 49 19.08 6.03 18.07
C TYR A 49 18.38 5.79 16.74
N HIS A 50 18.97 4.92 15.92
CA HIS A 50 18.26 4.31 14.81
C HIS A 50 18.06 2.82 15.06
N TRP A 51 17.12 2.22 14.35
CA TRP A 51 16.94 0.78 14.36
C TRP A 51 18.05 0.17 13.51
N LYS A 52 18.92 -0.63 14.13
CA LYS A 52 19.87 -1.48 13.41
C LYS A 52 19.15 -2.68 12.82
N THR A 53 18.26 -3.27 13.62
CA THR A 53 17.31 -4.29 13.16
C THR A 53 15.90 -3.77 13.39
N PHE A 54 15.15 -3.57 12.31
CA PHE A 54 13.78 -3.07 12.39
C PHE A 54 12.87 -4.14 13.02
N PRO A 55 11.98 -3.78 13.97
CA PRO A 55 11.17 -4.75 14.73
C PRO A 55 10.08 -5.46 13.91
N ILE A 56 10.04 -5.24 12.60
CA ILE A 56 8.99 -5.76 11.72
C ILE A 56 9.65 -6.38 10.51
N VAL A 57 9.28 -7.64 10.23
CA VAL A 57 9.60 -8.29 8.95
C VAL A 57 8.73 -7.64 7.88
N LEU A 58 9.35 -6.79 7.06
CA LEU A 58 8.66 -6.19 5.92
C LEU A 58 8.40 -7.28 4.86
N PRO A 59 7.24 -7.27 4.19
CA PRO A 59 7.02 -8.12 3.03
C PRO A 59 8.05 -7.79 1.95
N SER A 60 8.43 -8.80 1.15
CA SER A 60 9.38 -8.62 0.04
C SER A 60 8.99 -7.40 -0.80
N PRO A 61 9.92 -6.47 -1.05
CA PRO A 61 9.58 -5.25 -1.74
C PRO A 61 9.15 -5.56 -3.16
N VAL A 62 8.21 -4.78 -3.70
CA VAL A 62 7.58 -5.03 -5.00
C VAL A 62 8.56 -5.02 -6.18
N ASN A 63 9.74 -4.43 -5.98
CA ASN A 63 10.82 -4.33 -6.96
C ASN A 63 12.00 -5.29 -6.67
N ALA A 64 11.94 -6.14 -5.64
CA ALA A 64 12.93 -7.19 -5.45
C ALA A 64 12.79 -8.21 -6.58
N VAL A 65 13.53 -7.98 -7.65
CA VAL A 65 13.77 -8.94 -8.73
C VAL A 65 14.75 -10.00 -8.23
N ASP A 66 14.34 -10.77 -7.23
CA ASP A 66 15.02 -12.01 -6.92
C ASP A 66 14.50 -13.05 -7.91
N SER A 67 15.34 -13.37 -8.88
CA SER A 67 15.23 -14.56 -9.71
C SER A 67 15.27 -15.80 -8.81
N ALA A 68 14.12 -16.20 -8.27
CA ALA A 68 13.92 -17.45 -7.57
C ALA A 68 12.48 -17.96 -7.83
N PRO A 69 12.29 -19.29 -7.95
CA PRO A 69 11.16 -19.86 -8.67
C PRO A 69 9.84 -19.65 -7.93
N LEU A 70 8.78 -19.52 -8.73
CA LEU A 70 7.39 -19.57 -8.34
C LEU A 70 7.15 -20.63 -7.24
N SER A 71 6.98 -20.19 -6.00
CA SER A 71 6.23 -20.95 -5.01
C SER A 71 4.75 -20.86 -5.39
N THR A 72 4.37 -21.71 -6.34
CA THR A 72 2.99 -22.04 -6.66
C THR A 72 2.38 -22.76 -5.45
N SER A 73 1.92 -22.01 -4.46
CA SER A 73 0.93 -22.52 -3.50
C SER A 73 -0.38 -21.84 -3.83
N ALA A 74 -0.97 -22.29 -4.92
CA ALA A 74 -2.35 -22.01 -5.29
C ALA A 74 -3.19 -23.25 -4.95
N ASP A 75 -3.32 -23.55 -3.66
CA ASP A 75 -4.33 -24.48 -3.17
C ASP A 75 -5.47 -23.67 -2.53
N ILE A 76 -6.26 -23.03 -3.39
CA ILE A 76 -7.64 -22.64 -3.09
C ILE A 76 -8.49 -23.39 -4.12
N PRO A 77 -9.50 -24.18 -3.69
CA PRO A 77 -10.16 -25.14 -4.56
C PRO A 77 -10.97 -24.42 -5.63
N TYR A 78 -10.73 -24.82 -6.87
CA TYR A 78 -11.54 -24.41 -8.00
C TYR A 78 -12.97 -24.98 -7.82
N ILE A 79 -13.97 -24.13 -7.98
CA ILE A 79 -15.29 -24.59 -8.41
C ILE A 79 -15.30 -24.39 -9.92
N THR A 80 -15.30 -25.51 -10.66
CA THR A 80 -15.74 -25.50 -12.05
C THR A 80 -17.21 -25.10 -12.08
N GLY A 81 -17.46 -23.97 -12.72
CA GLY A 81 -18.75 -23.64 -13.32
C GLY A 81 -18.42 -23.04 -14.69
N GLY A 82 -18.53 -23.86 -15.72
CA GLY A 82 -18.35 -23.42 -17.10
C GLY A 82 -19.47 -22.51 -17.57
N GLY A 83 -19.19 -21.74 -18.62
CA GLY A 83 -20.19 -20.99 -19.37
C GLY A 83 -19.66 -19.63 -19.79
N GLY A 84 -19.37 -19.49 -21.09
CA GLY A 84 -18.88 -18.26 -21.69
C GLY A 84 -19.83 -17.09 -21.56
N GLY A 85 -19.27 -15.89 -21.64
CA GLY A 85 -20.00 -14.64 -21.68
C GLY A 85 -19.02 -13.49 -21.56
N GLU A 86 -18.79 -12.81 -22.68
CA GLU A 86 -18.13 -11.52 -22.73
C GLU A 86 -18.91 -10.56 -21.82
N GLY A 87 -18.28 -10.14 -20.74
CA GLY A 87 -18.93 -9.38 -19.69
C GLY A 87 -17.89 -9.04 -18.64
N SER A 88 -17.11 -7.99 -18.90
CA SER A 88 -16.19 -7.41 -17.93
C SER A 88 -16.99 -6.71 -16.83
N SER A 89 -17.60 -7.51 -15.95
CA SER A 89 -18.25 -7.04 -14.74
C SER A 89 -17.22 -6.87 -13.62
N THR A 90 -17.09 -5.61 -13.22
CA THR A 90 -16.45 -5.06 -12.03
C THR A 90 -16.92 -5.74 -10.73
N LEU A 91 -16.06 -5.71 -9.71
CA LEU A 91 -16.20 -6.31 -8.36
C LEU A 91 -15.72 -7.76 -8.20
N GLY A 92 -14.54 -8.05 -8.74
CA GLY A 92 -13.73 -9.17 -8.25
C GLY A 92 -12.34 -8.66 -7.95
N ARG A 93 -11.96 -8.55 -6.67
CA ARG A 93 -10.54 -8.50 -6.31
C ARG A 93 -9.92 -9.79 -6.86
N ARG A 94 -9.31 -9.74 -8.05
CA ARG A 94 -8.39 -10.79 -8.49
C ARG A 94 -7.16 -10.67 -7.60
N CYS A 95 -7.27 -11.23 -6.41
CA CYS A 95 -6.12 -11.60 -5.61
C CYS A 95 -5.36 -12.66 -6.45
N GLY A 96 -4.29 -12.26 -7.14
CA GLY A 96 -3.51 -13.25 -7.88
C GLY A 96 -2.52 -12.78 -8.94
N SER A 97 -2.54 -11.53 -9.40
CA SER A 97 -1.49 -11.04 -10.31
C SER A 97 -0.81 -9.85 -9.66
N ARG A 98 0.36 -10.11 -9.04
CA ARG A 98 1.31 -9.02 -8.83
C ARG A 98 1.58 -8.42 -10.22
N PRO A 99 1.49 -7.09 -10.39
CA PRO A 99 1.77 -6.49 -11.67
C PRO A 99 3.18 -6.88 -12.10
N SER A 100 3.31 -7.39 -13.33
CA SER A 100 4.60 -7.82 -13.90
C SER A 100 5.58 -6.67 -14.12
N SER A 101 5.10 -5.43 -13.96
CA SER A 101 5.84 -4.18 -14.14
C SER A 101 5.48 -3.16 -13.07
N LEU A 102 6.47 -2.42 -12.56
CA LEU A 102 6.23 -1.31 -11.61
C LEU A 102 5.33 -0.21 -12.19
N ARG A 103 5.24 -0.10 -13.52
CA ARG A 103 4.38 0.91 -14.16
C ARG A 103 2.89 0.64 -13.94
N ASP A 104 2.52 -0.62 -13.80
CA ASP A 104 1.11 -1.01 -13.63
C ASP A 104 0.59 -0.69 -12.22
N LEU A 105 1.49 -0.44 -11.26
CA LEU A 105 1.13 -0.04 -9.89
C LEU A 105 0.54 1.37 -9.80
N PHE A 106 0.84 2.23 -10.77
CA PHE A 106 0.46 3.65 -10.76
C PHE A 106 -0.60 3.98 -11.82
N VAL A 107 -1.27 2.97 -12.38
CA VAL A 107 -2.38 3.20 -13.30
C VAL A 107 -3.55 3.74 -12.50
N THR A 108 -3.96 4.97 -12.81
CA THR A 108 -5.14 5.58 -12.20
C THR A 108 -6.35 4.69 -12.48
N PRO A 109 -7.14 4.31 -11.46
CA PRO A 109 -8.38 3.57 -11.70
C PRO A 109 -9.31 4.41 -12.58
N SER A 110 -10.14 3.76 -13.40
CA SER A 110 -11.15 4.50 -14.13
C SER A 110 -12.20 5.02 -13.15
N PHE A 111 -12.56 6.30 -13.28
CA PHE A 111 -13.58 6.96 -12.46
C PHE A 111 -15.00 6.73 -13.01
N ASP A 112 -15.16 5.73 -13.88
CA ASP A 112 -16.41 5.40 -14.57
C ASP A 112 -17.56 5.00 -13.63
N GLU A 113 -17.27 4.78 -12.34
CA GLU A 113 -18.27 4.45 -11.32
C GLU A 113 -19.33 5.56 -11.18
N LEU A 114 -18.95 6.84 -11.25
CA LEU A 114 -19.91 7.94 -11.13
C LEU A 114 -20.83 8.02 -12.35
N ASP A 115 -20.26 7.84 -13.54
CA ASP A 115 -21.03 7.84 -14.79
C ASP A 115 -21.97 6.64 -14.86
N ALA A 116 -21.53 5.46 -14.38
CA ALA A 116 -22.37 4.27 -14.27
C ALA A 116 -23.57 4.46 -13.33
N VAL A 117 -23.45 5.28 -12.29
CA VAL A 117 -24.55 5.61 -11.36
C VAL A 117 -25.45 6.71 -11.92
N ALA A 118 -24.88 7.64 -12.69
CA ALA A 118 -25.59 8.74 -13.32
C ALA A 118 -26.42 8.31 -14.55
N MET A 119 -26.08 7.18 -15.17
CA MET A 119 -26.77 6.65 -16.35
C MET A 119 -27.80 5.58 -15.98
N ASP A 120 -28.84 5.44 -16.81
CA ASP A 120 -29.78 4.33 -16.75
C ASP A 120 -29.34 3.15 -17.63
N THR A 121 -30.09 2.05 -17.63
CA THR A 121 -29.77 0.84 -18.42
C THR A 121 -29.80 1.06 -19.93
N THR A 122 -30.29 2.22 -20.39
CA THR A 122 -30.31 2.62 -21.80
C THR A 122 -29.17 3.59 -22.14
N GLY A 123 -28.36 3.98 -21.16
CA GLY A 123 -27.28 4.94 -21.32
C GLY A 123 -27.74 6.40 -21.30
N GLU A 124 -28.99 6.68 -20.93
CA GLU A 124 -29.48 8.04 -20.78
C GLU A 124 -29.25 8.54 -19.35
N PRO A 125 -29.04 9.85 -19.13
CA PRO A 125 -28.93 10.41 -17.79
C PRO A 125 -30.18 10.08 -16.96
N ARG A 126 -29.98 9.48 -15.79
CA ARG A 126 -31.05 9.09 -14.88
C ARG A 126 -31.86 10.33 -14.47
N ARG A 127 -33.10 10.42 -14.93
CA ARG A 127 -34.02 11.51 -14.59
C ARG A 127 -34.58 11.34 -13.18
N LEU A 128 -34.76 12.46 -12.47
CA LEU A 128 -35.44 12.45 -11.18
C LEU A 128 -36.92 12.06 -11.34
N THR A 129 -37.42 11.23 -10.43
CA THR A 129 -38.84 10.86 -10.38
C THR A 129 -39.70 12.04 -9.90
N ALA A 130 -41.00 12.01 -10.21
CA ALA A 130 -41.93 13.07 -9.81
C ALA A 130 -41.92 13.34 -8.29
N LYS A 131 -41.82 12.28 -7.47
CA LYS A 131 -41.71 12.40 -6.01
C LYS A 131 -40.41 13.06 -5.56
N GLN A 132 -39.29 12.75 -6.22
CA GLN A 132 -37.99 13.37 -5.92
C GLN A 132 -37.99 14.85 -6.31
N LEU A 133 -38.61 15.20 -7.45
CA LEU A 133 -38.78 16.59 -7.88
C LEU A 133 -39.67 17.39 -6.94
N GLU A 134 -40.76 16.79 -6.46
CA GLU A 134 -41.65 17.40 -5.47
C GLU A 134 -40.91 17.64 -4.14
N ALA A 135 -40.17 16.64 -3.64
CA ALA A 135 -39.36 16.78 -2.44
C ALA A 135 -38.29 17.88 -2.56
N LEU A 136 -37.67 18.05 -3.74
CA LEU A 136 -36.68 19.10 -4.00
C LEU A 136 -37.34 20.48 -4.09
N ARG A 137 -38.57 20.57 -4.62
CA ARG A 137 -39.33 21.83 -4.64
C ARG A 137 -39.77 22.27 -3.24
N GLU A 138 -40.09 21.32 -2.36
CA GLU A 138 -40.51 21.60 -0.99
C GLU A 138 -39.34 21.87 -0.03
N ARG A 139 -38.19 21.22 -0.23
CA ARG A 139 -37.06 21.20 0.73
C ARG A 139 -35.74 21.72 0.18
N GLY A 140 -35.73 22.19 -1.08
CA GLY A 140 -34.54 22.66 -1.79
C GLY A 140 -33.75 23.70 -1.02
#